data_AF-A0A015W9F7-F1
#
_entry.id   AF-A0A015W9F7-F1
#
_cell.length_a   1.000
_cell.length_b   1.000
_cell.length_c   1.000
_cell.angle_alpha   90.00
_cell.angle_beta   90.00
_cell.angle_gamma   90.00
#
_symmetry.space_group_name_H-M   'P 1'
#
loop_
_entity.id
_entity.type
_entity.pdbx_description
1 polymer ?
#
loop_
_entity_poly.entity_id
_entity_poly.type
_entity_poly.pdbx_seq_one_letter_code
_entity_poly.pdbx_strand_id
1 'polypeptide(L)'
;MKKIISSFFMFYFLCINVHAQSFENFVNTTEGVEFGVRDIVIFRTKSALDRFDLQGFKSVDYEIDIACSVSNLSFLNKLEYVKGLSIYGKSVISLQGVNNIRKIGKGGLYISEVNISDLDGFQNLEIIEGSLDIKHCLNLKSLNGLQKLNRCGQLSVKYCPSLISLRGLESLKYVYSIEFDGCESLSTISSLCGLNAIGCVIEILN
;
A
#
# COMPACT_ATOMS: atom_id res chain seq x y z
N MET A 1 -22.35 18.73 11.14
CA MET A 1 -21.14 19.42 11.65
C MET A 1 -20.25 19.72 10.46
N LYS A 2 -19.95 20.99 10.17
CA LYS A 2 -19.01 21.37 9.10
C LYS A 2 -17.60 20.91 9.53
N LYS A 3 -17.04 19.90 8.87
CA LYS A 3 -15.65 19.49 9.07
C LYS A 3 -14.77 20.64 8.56
N ILE A 4 -13.99 21.25 9.45
CA ILE A 4 -13.08 22.36 9.13
C ILE A 4 -11.88 21.73 8.41
N ILE A 5 -11.79 21.96 7.11
CA ILE A 5 -10.58 21.66 6.33
C ILE A 5 -9.55 22.72 6.71
N SER A 6 -8.36 22.29 7.16
CA SER A 6 -7.33 23.22 7.65
C SER A 6 -6.87 24.16 6.52
N SER A 7 -6.60 25.43 6.81
CA SER A 7 -6.29 26.43 5.78
C SER A 7 -4.97 26.17 5.02
N PHE A 8 -4.17 25.22 5.48
CA PHE A 8 -3.00 24.68 4.77
C PHE A 8 -3.39 23.91 3.50
N PHE A 9 -4.61 23.38 3.45
CA PHE A 9 -5.14 22.55 2.35
C PHE A 9 -5.51 23.38 1.11
N MET A 10 -5.87 24.66 1.29
CA MET A 10 -6.16 25.57 0.17
C MET A 10 -4.92 25.82 -0.69
N PHE A 11 -3.74 25.95 -0.08
CA PHE A 11 -2.51 26.34 -0.78
C PHE A 11 -1.89 25.21 -1.62
N TYR A 12 -2.04 23.95 -1.21
CA TYR A 12 -1.39 22.84 -1.89
C TYR A 12 -2.08 22.50 -3.23
N PHE A 13 -3.40 22.69 -3.30
CA PHE A 13 -4.18 22.53 -4.53
C PHE A 13 -4.25 23.80 -5.41
N LEU A 14 -3.92 24.98 -4.87
CA LEU A 14 -3.86 26.24 -5.62
C LEU A 14 -2.73 26.25 -6.69
N CYS A 15 -1.81 25.29 -6.66
CA CYS A 15 -0.75 25.15 -7.66
C CYS A 15 -1.10 24.24 -8.86
N ILE A 16 -2.26 23.57 -8.87
CA ILE A 16 -2.70 22.72 -10.00
C ILE A 16 -4.20 22.96 -10.27
N ASN A 17 -4.50 23.72 -11.31
CA ASN A 17 -5.84 24.24 -11.65
C ASN A 17 -6.95 23.17 -11.85
N VAL A 18 -8.20 23.61 -11.63
CA VAL A 18 -9.54 23.02 -11.88
C VAL A 18 -9.98 21.77 -11.10
N HIS A 19 -9.12 20.81 -10.73
CA HIS A 19 -9.56 19.55 -10.08
C HIS A 19 -9.59 19.56 -8.54
N ALA A 20 -9.03 20.59 -7.92
CA ALA A 20 -9.02 20.78 -6.47
C ALA A 20 -10.41 20.87 -5.85
N GLN A 21 -11.27 21.72 -6.42
CA GLN A 21 -12.63 21.96 -5.92
C GLN A 21 -13.54 20.77 -6.14
N SER A 22 -13.38 20.01 -7.23
CA SER A 22 -14.14 18.77 -7.43
C SER A 22 -13.74 17.68 -6.43
N PHE A 23 -12.46 17.59 -6.07
CA PHE A 23 -11.97 16.63 -5.09
C PHE A 23 -12.39 17.00 -3.67
N GLU A 24 -12.26 18.28 -3.30
CA GLU A 24 -12.71 18.79 -2.00
C GLU A 24 -14.23 18.65 -1.85
N ASN A 25 -15.00 18.97 -2.89
CA ASN A 25 -16.44 18.74 -2.91
C ASN A 25 -16.77 17.25 -2.79
N PHE A 26 -16.06 16.38 -3.49
CA PHE A 26 -16.24 14.94 -3.38
C PHE A 26 -16.03 14.47 -1.93
N VAL A 27 -14.93 14.84 -1.28
CA VAL A 27 -14.64 14.46 0.11
C VAL A 27 -15.71 14.99 1.07
N ASN A 28 -16.16 16.24 0.88
CA ASN A 28 -17.15 16.86 1.77
C ASN A 28 -18.58 16.34 1.59
N THR A 29 -18.91 15.78 0.42
CA THR A 29 -20.27 15.34 0.07
C THR A 29 -20.43 13.81 0.05
N THR A 30 -19.31 13.07 0.08
CA THR A 30 -19.33 11.60 0.01
C THR A 30 -19.32 11.00 1.40
N GLU A 31 -20.47 10.49 1.83
CA GLU A 31 -20.58 9.71 3.05
C GLU A 31 -19.61 8.51 3.01
N GLY A 32 -18.83 8.34 4.07
CA GLY A 32 -17.82 7.29 4.18
C GLY A 32 -16.42 7.68 3.68
N VAL A 33 -16.18 8.93 3.30
CA VAL A 33 -14.83 9.47 3.05
C VAL A 33 -14.40 10.36 4.22
N GLU A 34 -13.18 10.17 4.73
CA GLU A 34 -12.60 11.02 5.76
C GLU A 34 -11.21 11.51 5.37
N PHE A 35 -10.89 12.74 5.74
CA PHE A 35 -9.53 13.25 5.64
C PHE A 35 -8.83 13.07 6.99
N GLY A 36 -7.76 12.28 6.98
CA GLY A 36 -6.90 12.09 8.14
C GLY A 36 -5.90 13.24 8.30
N VAL A 37 -5.05 13.12 9.32
CA VAL A 37 -3.86 13.98 9.45
C VAL A 37 -2.83 13.59 8.36
N ARG A 38 -2.06 14.54 7.82
CA ARG A 38 -0.92 14.30 6.88
C ARG A 38 -1.26 13.87 5.45
N ASP A 39 -2.36 14.35 4.90
CA ASP A 39 -2.77 14.06 3.52
C ASP A 39 -3.15 12.59 3.32
N ILE A 40 -4.05 12.08 4.15
CA ILE A 40 -4.60 10.72 4.05
C ILE A 40 -6.07 10.80 3.68
N VAL A 41 -6.47 10.08 2.63
CA VAL A 41 -7.85 9.93 2.20
C VAL A 41 -8.33 8.53 2.59
N ILE A 42 -9.26 8.48 3.54
CA ILE A 42 -9.77 7.24 4.13
C ILE A 42 -11.12 6.89 3.52
N PHE A 43 -11.23 5.68 2.97
CA PHE A 43 -12.46 5.11 2.43
C PHE A 43 -13.04 4.09 3.41
N ARG A 44 -14.17 4.40 4.04
CA ARG A 44 -14.85 3.54 5.03
C ARG A 44 -15.99 2.72 4.45
N THR A 45 -16.45 3.04 3.23
CA THR A 45 -17.54 2.30 2.59
C THR A 45 -17.20 1.96 1.14
N LYS A 46 -17.76 0.86 0.64
CA LYS A 46 -17.65 0.51 -0.78
C LYS A 46 -18.27 1.59 -1.67
N SER A 47 -19.41 2.16 -1.26
CA SER A 47 -20.08 3.22 -2.03
C SER A 47 -19.25 4.51 -2.13
N ALA A 48 -18.46 4.85 -1.11
CA ALA A 48 -17.52 5.96 -1.18
C ALA A 48 -16.45 5.71 -2.25
N LEU A 49 -15.94 4.49 -2.28
CA LEU A 49 -14.86 4.06 -3.15
C LEU A 49 -15.32 3.84 -4.61
N ASP A 50 -16.55 3.35 -4.83
CA ASP A 50 -17.17 3.25 -6.16
C ASP A 50 -17.44 4.63 -6.79
N ARG A 51 -17.61 5.69 -5.98
CA ARG A 51 -17.74 7.07 -6.47
C ARG A 51 -16.39 7.76 -6.66
N PHE A 52 -15.31 7.15 -6.16
CA PHE A 52 -13.98 7.71 -6.26
C PHE A 52 -13.38 7.37 -7.62
N ASP A 53 -13.50 8.31 -8.55
CA ASP A 53 -12.98 8.15 -9.90
C ASP A 53 -11.56 8.72 -10.01
N LEU A 54 -10.56 7.84 -9.99
CA LEU A 54 -9.18 8.17 -10.37
C LEU A 54 -8.85 7.84 -11.83
N GLN A 55 -9.82 7.53 -12.70
CA GLN A 55 -9.57 7.01 -14.05
C GLN A 55 -8.83 7.99 -15.00
N GLY A 56 -8.50 9.20 -14.56
CA GLY A 56 -7.60 10.12 -15.27
C GLY A 56 -6.23 10.35 -14.62
N PHE A 57 -6.04 9.93 -13.36
CA PHE A 57 -4.82 10.23 -12.60
C PHE A 57 -3.81 9.09 -12.72
N LYS A 58 -2.56 9.47 -13.06
CA LYS A 58 -1.41 8.56 -13.01
C LYS A 58 -0.65 8.63 -11.70
N SER A 59 -0.85 9.69 -10.93
CA SER A 59 -0.05 9.99 -9.74
C SER A 59 -0.91 10.75 -8.74
N VAL A 60 -0.84 10.35 -7.47
CA VAL A 60 -1.40 11.08 -6.34
C VAL A 60 -0.34 11.20 -5.25
N ASP A 61 -0.21 12.39 -4.67
CA ASP A 61 0.79 12.70 -3.64
C ASP A 61 0.22 12.75 -2.22
N TYR A 62 -0.97 12.19 -2.05
CA TYR A 62 -1.58 11.86 -0.77
C TYR A 62 -1.63 10.34 -0.58
N GLU A 63 -1.83 9.92 0.66
CA GLU A 63 -1.98 8.53 1.03
C GLU A 63 -3.44 8.09 0.86
N ILE A 64 -3.65 6.86 0.42
CA ILE A 64 -4.97 6.25 0.27
C ILE A 64 -5.11 5.15 1.32
N ASP A 65 -6.13 5.26 2.16
CA ASP A 65 -6.45 4.25 3.17
C ASP A 65 -7.80 3.59 2.85
N ILE A 66 -7.77 2.28 2.62
CA ILE A 66 -8.93 1.46 2.31
C ILE A 66 -9.32 0.70 3.58
N ALA A 67 -10.23 1.31 4.34
CA ALA A 67 -10.78 0.80 5.57
C ALA A 67 -12.17 0.17 5.37
N CYS A 68 -12.40 -0.46 4.21
CA CYS A 68 -13.67 -1.06 3.84
C CYS A 68 -13.51 -2.36 3.04
N SER A 69 -14.56 -3.17 3.02
CA SER A 69 -14.60 -4.42 2.26
C SER A 69 -14.67 -4.14 0.76
N VAL A 70 -13.62 -4.51 0.02
CA VAL A 70 -13.58 -4.44 -1.45
C VAL A 70 -13.19 -5.80 -2.05
N SER A 71 -13.79 -6.16 -3.18
CA SER A 71 -13.45 -7.41 -3.88
C SER A 71 -12.23 -7.26 -4.79
N ASN A 72 -11.90 -6.03 -5.22
CA ASN A 72 -10.71 -5.68 -5.99
C ASN A 72 -10.41 -4.16 -5.85
N LEU A 73 -9.29 -3.73 -6.43
CA LEU A 73 -8.74 -2.37 -6.40
C LEU A 73 -8.80 -1.68 -7.76
N SER A 74 -9.75 -2.05 -8.63
CA SER A 74 -9.80 -1.57 -10.03
C SER A 74 -9.91 -0.06 -10.19
N PHE A 75 -10.41 0.66 -9.19
CA PHE A 75 -10.43 2.13 -9.15
C PHE A 75 -9.02 2.76 -9.12
N LEU A 76 -7.98 2.00 -8.76
CA LEU A 76 -6.57 2.42 -8.79
C LEU A 76 -5.86 2.06 -10.10
N ASN A 77 -6.56 1.48 -11.09
CA ASN A 77 -5.92 0.85 -12.25
C ASN A 77 -5.18 1.79 -13.21
N LYS A 78 -5.26 3.11 -13.04
CA LYS A 78 -4.46 4.08 -13.81
C LYS A 78 -3.28 4.63 -13.04
N LEU A 79 -3.24 4.44 -11.72
CA LEU A 79 -2.16 4.96 -10.90
C LEU A 79 -0.87 4.20 -11.19
N GLU A 80 0.18 4.99 -11.42
CA GLU A 80 1.57 4.57 -11.50
C GLU A 80 2.33 4.99 -10.21
N TYR A 81 1.85 6.01 -9.50
CA TYR A 81 2.39 6.50 -8.23
C TYR A 81 1.30 6.87 -7.20
N VAL A 82 1.59 6.55 -5.93
CA VAL A 82 0.82 6.98 -4.75
C VAL A 82 1.80 7.30 -3.61
N LYS A 83 1.56 8.36 -2.80
CA LYS A 83 2.44 8.67 -1.66
C LYS A 83 2.46 7.54 -0.63
N GLY A 84 1.31 6.93 -0.36
CA GLY A 84 1.17 5.77 0.50
C GLY A 84 -0.15 5.05 0.26
N LEU A 85 -0.18 3.74 0.48
CA LEU A 85 -1.36 2.92 0.27
C LEU A 85 -1.53 1.98 1.45
N SER A 86 -2.69 2.06 2.10
CA SER A 86 -3.04 1.18 3.21
C SER A 86 -4.30 0.39 2.86
N ILE A 87 -4.23 -0.93 3.06
CA ILE A 87 -5.28 -1.88 2.70
C ILE A 87 -5.58 -2.72 3.94
N TYR A 88 -6.81 -2.61 4.45
CA TYR A 88 -7.24 -3.31 5.66
C TYR A 88 -8.47 -4.18 5.39
N GLY A 89 -8.49 -5.35 6.03
CA GLY A 89 -9.72 -6.09 6.29
C GLY A 89 -9.89 -7.41 5.53
N LYS A 90 -10.59 -8.34 6.21
CA LYS A 90 -10.69 -9.77 5.85
C LYS A 90 -11.42 -10.07 4.55
N SER A 91 -12.16 -9.10 4.00
CA SER A 91 -12.94 -9.29 2.80
C SER A 91 -12.17 -9.05 1.50
N VAL A 92 -10.97 -8.45 1.59
CA VAL A 92 -10.11 -8.30 0.42
C VAL A 92 -9.47 -9.66 0.12
N ILE A 93 -9.82 -10.21 -1.04
CA ILE A 93 -9.32 -11.51 -1.53
C ILE A 93 -8.39 -11.37 -2.74
N SER A 94 -8.29 -10.16 -3.29
CA SER A 94 -7.48 -9.88 -4.47
C SER A 94 -6.97 -8.45 -4.45
N LEU A 95 -5.71 -8.26 -4.84
CA LEU A 95 -5.09 -6.96 -5.03
C LEU A 95 -5.18 -6.47 -6.49
N GLN A 96 -5.90 -7.18 -7.35
CA GLN A 96 -6.07 -6.81 -8.75
C GLN A 96 -6.58 -5.37 -8.90
N GLY A 97 -5.91 -4.58 -9.73
CA GLY A 97 -6.22 -3.17 -9.94
C GLY A 97 -5.10 -2.22 -9.50
N VAL A 98 -4.09 -2.68 -8.75
CA VAL A 98 -2.85 -1.91 -8.47
C VAL A 98 -1.69 -2.26 -9.41
N ASN A 99 -1.98 -3.04 -10.46
CA ASN A 99 -1.00 -3.64 -11.37
C ASN A 99 -0.16 -2.60 -12.14
N ASN A 100 -0.58 -1.34 -12.19
CA ASN A 100 0.16 -0.26 -12.85
C ASN A 100 1.03 0.56 -11.89
N ILE A 101 0.89 0.38 -10.57
CA ILE A 101 1.70 1.09 -9.58
C ILE A 101 3.14 0.62 -9.70
N ARG A 102 4.04 1.57 -10.00
CA ARG A 102 5.48 1.35 -10.09
C ARG A 102 6.22 1.86 -8.87
N LYS A 103 5.67 2.88 -8.22
CA LYS A 103 6.30 3.55 -7.09
C LYS A 103 5.30 3.89 -6.00
N ILE A 104 5.65 3.54 -4.77
CA ILE A 104 4.99 4.03 -3.56
C ILE A 104 5.95 4.96 -2.84
N GLY A 105 5.47 6.14 -2.47
CA GLY A 105 6.26 7.18 -1.81
C GLY A 105 6.58 6.88 -0.35
N LYS A 106 6.94 7.94 0.37
CA LYS A 106 7.35 7.89 1.78
C LYS A 106 6.24 7.48 2.76
N GLY A 107 4.98 7.50 2.34
CA GLY A 107 3.85 6.99 3.14
C GLY A 107 3.86 5.47 3.28
N GLY A 108 4.51 4.75 2.35
CA GLY A 108 4.67 3.31 2.42
C GLY A 108 3.45 2.51 1.96
N LEU A 109 3.58 1.19 2.00
CA LEU A 109 2.54 0.21 1.69
C LEU A 109 2.22 -0.58 2.95
N TYR A 110 0.98 -0.47 3.42
CA TYR A 110 0.51 -1.20 4.60
C TYR A 110 -0.61 -2.16 4.19
N ILE A 111 -0.44 -3.45 4.44
CA ILE A 111 -1.43 -4.50 4.14
C ILE A 111 -1.70 -5.26 5.43
N SER A 112 -2.94 -5.25 5.92
CA SER A 112 -3.26 -5.90 7.18
C SER A 112 -4.60 -6.60 7.23
N GLU A 113 -4.61 -7.78 7.83
CA GLU A 113 -5.80 -8.62 7.98
C GLU A 113 -6.49 -8.97 6.65
N VAL A 114 -5.73 -8.97 5.55
CA VAL A 114 -6.22 -9.27 4.20
C VAL A 114 -6.14 -10.77 3.92
N ASN A 115 -7.15 -11.33 3.25
CA ASN A 115 -7.27 -12.76 2.96
C ASN A 115 -6.73 -13.12 1.56
N ILE A 116 -5.41 -12.96 1.38
CA ILE A 116 -4.68 -13.21 0.12
C ILE A 116 -3.64 -14.31 0.31
N SER A 117 -3.32 -15.05 -0.76
CA SER A 117 -2.27 -16.07 -0.76
C SER A 117 -0.89 -15.55 -1.18
N ASP A 118 -0.87 -14.44 -1.90
CA ASP A 118 0.30 -13.73 -2.39
C ASP A 118 -0.03 -12.25 -2.63
N LEU A 119 0.89 -11.51 -3.22
CA LEU A 119 0.77 -10.09 -3.55
C LEU A 119 0.48 -9.88 -5.06
N ASP A 120 -0.18 -10.84 -5.72
CA ASP A 120 -0.56 -10.73 -7.13
C ASP A 120 -1.46 -9.50 -7.35
N GLY A 121 -0.90 -8.52 -8.05
CA GLY A 121 -1.43 -7.17 -8.17
C GLY A 121 -0.31 -6.11 -8.12
N PHE A 122 0.83 -6.43 -7.52
CA PHE A 122 1.99 -5.51 -7.44
C PHE A 122 3.12 -5.84 -8.43
N GLN A 123 2.85 -6.60 -9.50
CA GLN A 123 3.88 -7.18 -10.40
C GLN A 123 4.77 -6.13 -11.10
N ASN A 124 4.33 -4.87 -11.13
CA ASN A 124 5.08 -3.75 -11.68
C ASN A 124 5.68 -2.80 -10.63
N LEU A 125 5.51 -3.09 -9.33
CA LEU A 125 6.04 -2.27 -8.25
C LEU A 125 7.56 -2.42 -8.18
N GLU A 126 8.26 -1.30 -8.39
CA GLU A 126 9.72 -1.24 -8.46
C GLU A 126 10.32 -0.64 -7.19
N ILE A 127 9.65 0.34 -6.59
CA ILE A 127 10.17 1.13 -5.47
C ILE A 127 9.08 1.36 -4.42
N ILE A 128 9.42 1.13 -3.16
CA ILE A 128 8.72 1.68 -1.99
C ILE A 128 9.73 2.56 -1.24
N GLU A 129 9.49 3.88 -1.19
CA GLU A 129 10.39 4.79 -0.48
C GLU A 129 10.21 4.72 1.04
N GLY A 130 8.97 4.48 1.49
CA GLY A 130 8.63 4.23 2.88
C GLY A 130 8.75 2.75 3.28
N SER A 131 7.93 2.33 4.24
CA SER A 131 7.87 0.94 4.71
C SER A 131 6.95 0.10 3.84
N LEU A 132 7.28 -1.18 3.67
CA LEU A 132 6.37 -2.25 3.32
C LEU A 132 6.06 -3.01 4.61
N ASP A 133 4.82 -2.88 5.08
CA ASP A 133 4.33 -3.50 6.30
C ASP A 133 3.19 -4.46 5.96
N ILE A 134 3.37 -5.75 6.24
CA ILE A 134 2.37 -6.78 6.01
C ILE A 134 2.06 -7.45 7.35
N LYS A 135 0.82 -7.38 7.83
CA LYS A 135 0.45 -7.87 9.16
C LYS A 135 -0.81 -8.72 9.17
N HIS A 136 -0.82 -9.79 9.96
CA HIS A 136 -2.03 -10.62 10.17
C HIS A 136 -2.66 -11.16 8.87
N CYS A 137 -1.88 -11.38 7.82
CA CYS A 137 -2.33 -12.00 6.57
C CYS A 137 -2.20 -13.53 6.69
N LEU A 138 -3.16 -14.15 7.37
CA LEU A 138 -3.07 -15.55 7.83
C LEU A 138 -2.92 -16.58 6.71
N ASN A 139 -3.36 -16.26 5.49
CA ASN A 139 -3.29 -17.15 4.32
C ASN A 139 -2.15 -16.81 3.35
N LEU A 140 -1.35 -15.79 3.64
CA LEU A 140 -0.24 -15.37 2.78
C LEU A 140 0.85 -16.45 2.80
N LYS A 141 1.15 -17.03 1.63
CA LYS A 141 2.12 -18.12 1.48
C LYS A 141 3.46 -17.66 0.93
N SER A 142 3.44 -16.57 0.15
CA SER A 142 4.64 -15.98 -0.44
C SER A 142 4.46 -14.49 -0.72
N LEU A 143 5.54 -13.81 -1.06
CA LEU A 143 5.54 -12.41 -1.51
C LEU A 143 5.51 -12.29 -3.05
N ASN A 144 5.06 -13.34 -3.74
CA ASN A 144 4.88 -13.36 -5.19
C ASN A 144 4.04 -12.15 -5.59
N GLY A 145 4.42 -11.48 -6.67
CA GLY A 145 3.87 -10.19 -7.04
C GLY A 145 4.84 -9.05 -6.81
N LEU A 146 5.89 -9.20 -6.00
CA LEU A 146 6.92 -8.16 -5.80
C LEU A 146 8.17 -8.34 -6.68
N GLN A 147 8.11 -9.14 -7.76
CA GLN A 147 9.30 -9.58 -8.51
C GLN A 147 10.17 -8.45 -9.07
N LYS A 148 9.65 -7.22 -9.21
CA LYS A 148 10.38 -6.04 -9.68
C LYS A 148 10.85 -5.09 -8.58
N LEU A 149 10.43 -5.33 -7.33
CA LEU A 149 10.75 -4.47 -6.20
C LEU A 149 12.26 -4.52 -5.96
N ASN A 150 12.95 -3.43 -6.27
CA ASN A 150 14.41 -3.33 -6.15
C ASN A 150 14.87 -2.44 -5.00
N ARG A 151 13.96 -1.62 -4.45
CA ARG A 151 14.20 -0.74 -3.31
C ARG A 151 12.99 -0.70 -2.41
N CYS A 152 13.22 -0.90 -1.12
CA CYS A 152 12.26 -0.68 -0.04
C CYS A 152 12.91 0.18 1.05
N GLY A 153 12.16 1.01 1.77
CA GLY A 153 12.66 1.65 2.98
C GLY A 153 12.89 0.60 4.06
N GLN A 154 11.80 0.15 4.69
CA GLN A 154 11.78 -0.96 5.64
C GLN A 154 10.87 -2.07 5.13
N LEU A 155 11.28 -3.33 5.31
CA LEU A 155 10.42 -4.48 5.07
C LEU A 155 10.05 -5.11 6.42
N SER A 156 8.76 -5.15 6.75
CA SER A 156 8.28 -5.76 7.99
C SER A 156 7.09 -6.67 7.68
N VAL A 157 7.21 -7.94 8.04
CA VAL A 157 6.14 -8.93 7.87
C VAL A 157 5.89 -9.60 9.23
N LYS A 158 4.69 -9.38 9.77
CA LYS A 158 4.34 -9.80 11.13
C LYS A 158 3.09 -10.65 11.18
N TYR A 159 3.09 -11.69 12.01
CA TYR A 159 1.94 -12.55 12.28
C TYR A 159 1.31 -13.12 10.99
N CYS A 160 2.16 -13.63 10.10
CA CYS A 160 1.77 -14.28 8.85
C CYS A 160 2.21 -15.76 8.90
N PRO A 161 1.53 -16.61 9.70
CA PRO A 161 2.02 -17.95 10.04
C PRO A 161 2.09 -18.91 8.85
N SER A 162 1.33 -18.66 7.78
CA SER A 162 1.35 -19.45 6.54
C SER A 162 2.46 -19.05 5.56
N LEU A 163 3.25 -18.02 5.86
CA LEU A 163 4.30 -17.53 4.97
C LEU A 163 5.45 -18.53 4.93
N ILE A 164 5.58 -19.27 3.84
CA ILE A 164 6.59 -20.34 3.70
C ILE A 164 7.83 -19.86 2.94
N SER A 165 7.69 -18.82 2.11
CA SER A 165 8.75 -18.36 1.21
C SER A 165 8.70 -16.85 0.99
N LEU A 166 9.87 -16.24 0.84
CA LEU A 166 10.02 -14.84 0.41
C LEU A 166 10.08 -14.69 -1.12
N ARG A 167 9.63 -15.72 -1.88
CA ARG A 167 9.56 -15.65 -3.35
C ARG A 167 8.86 -14.37 -3.78
N GLY A 168 9.44 -13.67 -4.75
CA GLY A 168 9.03 -12.33 -5.15
C GLY A 168 10.05 -11.25 -4.77
N LEU A 169 10.95 -11.50 -3.80
CA LEU A 169 11.96 -10.51 -3.39
C LEU A 169 13.33 -10.67 -4.07
N GLU A 170 13.45 -11.51 -5.10
CA GLU A 170 14.73 -11.82 -5.75
C GLU A 170 15.43 -10.59 -6.37
N SER A 171 14.66 -9.56 -6.72
CA SER A 171 15.17 -8.30 -7.28
C SER A 171 15.52 -7.26 -6.24
N LEU A 172 15.23 -7.49 -4.95
CA LEU A 172 15.43 -6.51 -3.89
C LEU A 172 16.93 -6.29 -3.66
N LYS A 173 17.39 -5.06 -3.91
CA LYS A 173 18.81 -4.69 -3.79
C LYS A 173 19.08 -3.81 -2.58
N TYR A 174 18.13 -2.92 -2.26
CA TYR A 174 18.27 -1.90 -1.23
C TYR A 174 17.12 -1.94 -0.25
N VAL A 175 17.44 -2.12 1.03
CA VAL A 175 16.50 -2.04 2.15
C VAL A 175 17.27 -1.63 3.41
N TYR A 176 16.65 -0.79 4.23
CA TYR A 176 17.27 -0.28 5.46
C TYR A 176 17.17 -1.30 6.60
N SER A 177 16.00 -1.91 6.79
CA SER A 177 15.79 -2.95 7.79
C SER A 177 14.78 -3.99 7.31
N ILE A 178 14.97 -5.21 7.79
CA ILE A 178 14.08 -6.34 7.53
C ILE A 178 13.67 -6.94 8.87
N GLU A 179 12.38 -7.09 9.09
CA GLU A 179 11.82 -7.72 10.28
C GLU A 179 10.79 -8.77 9.87
N PHE A 180 10.98 -10.01 10.34
CA PHE A 180 9.98 -11.06 10.28
C PHE A 180 9.60 -11.44 11.71
N ASP A 181 8.33 -11.29 12.08
CA ASP A 181 7.82 -11.63 13.43
C ASP A 181 6.61 -12.57 13.31
N GLY A 182 6.55 -13.65 14.08
CA GLY A 182 5.42 -14.60 14.06
C GLY A 182 5.13 -15.19 12.66
N CYS A 183 6.19 -15.46 11.88
CA CYS A 183 6.14 -16.09 10.56
C CYS A 183 6.63 -17.55 10.66
N GLU A 184 5.98 -18.35 11.51
CA GLU A 184 6.46 -19.67 11.96
C GLU A 184 6.77 -20.68 10.83
N SER A 185 6.08 -20.60 9.68
CA SER A 185 6.33 -21.49 8.53
C SER A 185 7.51 -21.05 7.65
N LEU A 186 8.10 -19.88 7.89
CA LEU A 186 9.16 -19.32 7.05
C LEU A 186 10.46 -20.08 7.32
N SER A 187 10.83 -20.95 6.39
CA SER A 187 11.99 -21.85 6.54
C SER A 187 13.26 -21.33 5.87
N THR A 188 13.16 -20.36 4.96
CA THR A 188 14.30 -19.86 4.19
C THR A 188 14.13 -18.40 3.79
N ILE A 189 15.25 -17.67 3.81
CA ILE A 189 15.38 -16.30 3.31
C ILE A 189 16.19 -16.22 2.02
N SER A 190 16.38 -17.35 1.32
CA SER A 190 17.22 -17.44 0.12
C SER A 190 16.80 -16.49 -1.03
N SER A 191 15.54 -16.09 -1.12
CA SER A 191 15.08 -15.06 -2.07
C SER A 191 15.70 -13.68 -1.82
N LEU A 192 16.34 -13.44 -0.68
CA LEU A 192 17.07 -12.21 -0.38
C LEU A 192 18.53 -12.23 -0.89
N CYS A 193 18.93 -13.20 -1.72
CA CYS A 193 20.30 -13.34 -2.21
C CYS A 193 20.81 -12.15 -3.05
N GLY A 194 19.90 -11.31 -3.57
CA GLY A 194 20.23 -10.10 -4.33
C GLY A 194 20.52 -8.84 -3.50
N LEU A 195 20.43 -8.93 -2.16
CA LEU A 195 20.61 -7.77 -1.28
C LEU A 195 22.05 -7.26 -1.28
N ASN A 196 22.23 -6.00 -1.68
CA ASN A 196 23.48 -5.25 -1.52
C ASN A 196 23.42 -4.48 -0.20
N ALA A 197 23.44 -5.21 0.91
CA ALA A 197 23.21 -4.67 2.25
C ALA A 197 24.48 -4.12 2.91
N ILE A 198 24.69 -2.80 2.85
CA ILE A 198 25.57 -2.10 3.78
C ILE A 198 24.68 -1.47 4.85
N GLY A 199 24.81 -1.91 6.11
CA GLY A 199 24.06 -1.35 7.24
C GLY A 199 22.61 -1.84 7.39
N CYS A 200 22.21 -2.89 6.67
CA CYS A 200 20.89 -3.49 6.86
C CYS A 200 20.86 -4.32 8.15
N VAL A 201 19.82 -4.14 8.96
CA VAL A 201 19.51 -4.99 10.11
C VAL A 201 18.46 -6.00 9.69
N ILE A 202 18.71 -7.29 9.94
CA ILE A 202 17.75 -8.38 9.69
C ILE A 202 17.41 -9.03 11.03
N GLU A 203 16.14 -8.96 11.41
CA GLU A 203 15.60 -9.58 12.62
C GLU A 203 14.53 -10.61 12.23
N ILE A 204 14.65 -11.82 12.76
CA ILE A 204 13.68 -12.91 12.60
C ILE A 204 13.29 -13.39 13.99
N LEU A 205 12.04 -13.13 14.35
CA LEU A 205 11.39 -13.53 15.59
C LEU A 205 10.30 -14.53 15.19
N ASN A 206 10.42 -15.77 15.66
CA ASN A 206 9.43 -16.81 15.40
C ASN A 206 8.55 -16.99 16.64
#